data_AF-A0A7C4GG65-F1
#
_entry.id   AF-A0A7C4GG65-F1
#
_cell.length_a   1.000
_cell.length_b   1.000
_cell.length_c   1.000
_cell.angle_alpha   90.00
_cell.angle_beta   90.00
_cell.angle_gamma   90.00
#
_symmetry.space_group_name_H-M   'P 1'
#
loop_
_entity.id
_entity.type
_entity.pdbx_description
1 polymer ?
#
loop_
_entity_poly.entity_id
_entity_poly.type
_entity_poly.pdbx_seq_one_letter_code
_entity_poly.pdbx_strand_id
1 'polypeptide(L)'
;LLEDIIDDLMQQDVQFVLLGTGEPKYHELFENIARDYPQKAGINLTFDNALAHQIEAGADMFLMPSKYEPCGLNQMYSLRYGTVPVVRATGGLADTITDFNEATRDTANGFAFTHYTPMALLDAISRALHTFHTPDWRMLMVRGMRQDWSWTRSAREYVQMYEKTVSKARRERSTTVKTPCT
;
A
#
# COMPACT_ATOMS: atom_id res chain seq x y z
N LEU A 1 6.17 -7.51 14.35
CA LEU A 1 5.36 -7.93 13.18
C LEU A 1 6.20 -8.78 12.25
N LEU A 2 7.06 -8.19 11.42
CA LEU A 2 7.88 -8.96 10.46
C LEU A 2 8.87 -9.90 11.16
N GLU A 3 9.56 -9.41 12.19
CA GLU A 3 10.44 -10.23 13.04
C GLU A 3 9.73 -11.49 13.57
N ASP A 4 8.50 -11.32 14.07
CA ASP A 4 7.74 -12.41 14.68
C ASP A 4 7.21 -13.46 13.69
N ILE A 5 7.18 -13.16 12.39
CA ILE A 5 6.65 -14.07 11.36
C ILE A 5 7.71 -14.56 10.37
N ILE A 6 8.96 -14.09 10.48
CA ILE A 6 9.95 -14.33 9.43
C ILE A 6 10.25 -15.82 9.29
N ASP A 7 10.34 -16.56 10.39
CA ASP A 7 10.60 -18.00 10.37
C ASP A 7 9.45 -18.78 9.73
N ASP A 8 8.20 -18.38 10.02
CA ASP A 8 7.02 -18.97 9.38
C ASP A 8 6.96 -18.65 7.89
N LEU A 9 7.35 -17.43 7.51
CA LEU A 9 7.43 -17.00 6.12
C LEU A 9 8.52 -17.77 5.36
N MET A 10 9.70 -17.95 5.96
CA MET A 10 10.82 -18.67 5.34
C MET A 10 10.59 -20.17 5.19
N GLN A 11 9.63 -20.75 5.93
CA GLN A 11 9.16 -22.12 5.72
C GLN A 11 8.33 -22.27 4.44
N GLN A 12 7.71 -21.19 3.95
CA GLN A 12 6.98 -21.19 2.68
C GLN A 12 7.95 -21.15 1.48
N ASP A 13 7.47 -21.51 0.29
CA ASP A 13 8.23 -21.41 -0.96
C ASP A 13 8.22 -19.97 -1.48
N VAL A 14 8.92 -19.09 -0.79
CA VAL A 14 9.00 -17.66 -1.09
C VAL A 14 10.44 -17.15 -1.04
N GLN A 15 10.67 -16.03 -1.72
CA GLN A 15 11.86 -15.22 -1.57
C GLN A 15 11.49 -13.89 -0.93
N PHE A 16 12.34 -13.40 -0.04
CA PHE A 16 12.16 -12.12 0.64
C PHE A 16 13.26 -11.16 0.23
N VAL A 17 12.85 -10.00 -0.27
CA VAL A 17 13.78 -8.93 -0.64
C VAL A 17 13.45 -7.70 0.16
N LEU A 18 14.47 -7.08 0.76
CA LEU A 18 14.34 -5.83 1.50
C LEU A 18 15.38 -4.83 1.02
N LEU A 19 14.90 -3.62 0.73
CA LEU A 19 15.73 -2.45 0.46
C LEU A 19 15.34 -1.33 1.42
N GLY A 20 16.30 -0.81 2.16
CA GLY A 20 16.09 0.42 2.91
C GLY A 20 17.04 0.63 4.08
N THR A 21 17.05 1.85 4.57
CA THR A 21 17.83 2.27 5.73
C THR A 21 16.91 2.60 6.90
N GLY A 22 17.37 2.43 8.13
CA GLY A 22 16.55 2.70 9.31
C GLY A 22 17.33 2.69 10.61
N GLU A 23 16.63 2.40 11.70
CA GLU A 23 17.25 2.29 13.03
C GLU A 23 18.20 1.09 13.09
N PRO A 24 19.34 1.19 13.82
CA PRO A 24 20.34 0.13 13.93
C PRO A 24 19.77 -1.24 14.36
N LYS A 25 18.80 -1.25 15.28
CA LYS A 25 18.14 -2.49 15.73
C LYS A 25 17.49 -3.27 14.57
N TYR A 26 16.96 -2.57 13.57
CA TYR A 26 16.35 -3.20 12.40
C TYR A 26 17.40 -3.62 11.38
N HIS A 27 18.53 -2.91 11.29
CA HIS A 27 19.67 -3.34 10.49
C HIS A 27 20.21 -4.68 11.00
N GLU A 28 20.47 -4.79 12.30
CA GLU A 28 20.93 -6.03 12.93
C GLU A 28 19.94 -7.18 12.70
N LEU A 29 18.63 -6.92 12.88
CA LEU A 29 17.57 -7.89 12.59
C LEU A 29 17.64 -8.41 11.15
N PHE A 30 17.67 -7.52 10.16
CA PHE A 30 17.65 -7.94 8.75
C PHE A 30 18.97 -8.54 8.29
N GLU A 31 20.11 -8.12 8.86
CA GLU A 31 21.40 -8.79 8.64
C GLU A 31 21.40 -10.22 9.17
N ASN A 32 20.79 -10.46 10.35
CA ASN A 32 20.63 -11.82 10.88
C ASN A 32 19.72 -12.66 9.97
N ILE A 33 18.60 -12.11 9.50
CA ILE A 33 17.72 -12.80 8.53
C ILE A 33 18.47 -13.18 7.25
N ALA A 34 19.31 -12.29 6.70
CA ALA A 34 20.14 -12.60 5.54
C ALA A 34 21.14 -13.75 5.81
N ARG A 35 21.70 -13.79 7.02
CA ARG A 35 22.65 -14.83 7.44
C ARG A 35 21.98 -16.17 7.65
N ASP A 36 20.80 -16.18 8.24
CA ASP A 36 20.07 -17.39 8.59
C ASP A 36 19.38 -18.01 7.36
N TYR A 37 18.98 -17.17 6.39
CA TYR A 37 18.26 -17.58 5.18
C TYR A 37 18.91 -17.12 3.86
N PRO A 38 20.21 -17.42 3.62
CA PRO A 38 20.97 -16.81 2.51
C PRO A 38 20.49 -17.20 1.11
N GLN A 39 19.69 -18.26 0.99
CA GLN A 39 19.11 -18.72 -0.29
C GLN A 39 17.71 -18.15 -0.56
N LYS A 40 17.08 -17.55 0.45
CA LYS A 40 15.71 -17.00 0.37
C LYS A 40 15.64 -15.50 0.65
N ALA A 41 16.59 -14.93 1.38
CA ALA A 41 16.58 -13.54 1.80
C ALA A 41 17.66 -12.70 1.09
N GLY A 42 17.24 -11.70 0.32
CA GLY A 42 18.10 -10.67 -0.26
C GLY A 42 17.93 -9.34 0.46
N ILE A 43 18.91 -8.94 1.27
CA ILE A 43 18.82 -7.74 2.12
C ILE A 43 19.85 -6.70 1.66
N ASN A 44 19.38 -5.49 1.32
CA ASN A 44 20.22 -4.36 0.97
C ASN A 44 19.86 -3.16 1.85
N LEU A 45 20.75 -2.81 2.79
CA LEU A 45 20.53 -1.77 3.79
C LEU A 45 21.04 -0.39 3.33
N THR A 46 20.73 -0.01 2.09
CA THR A 46 21.12 1.27 1.50
C THR A 46 19.91 2.01 0.92
N PHE A 47 20.12 3.27 0.54
CA PHE A 47 19.16 4.01 -0.26
C PHE A 47 19.55 3.91 -1.74
N ASP A 48 18.72 3.23 -2.53
CA ASP A 48 18.91 3.10 -3.98
C ASP A 48 17.56 3.17 -4.70
N ASN A 49 17.27 4.32 -5.32
CA ASN A 49 16.01 4.52 -6.03
C ASN A 49 15.88 3.63 -7.27
N ALA A 50 16.98 3.36 -7.98
CA ALA A 50 16.94 2.53 -9.19
C ALA A 50 16.63 1.08 -8.82
N LEU A 51 17.25 0.57 -7.76
CA LEU A 51 16.97 -0.75 -7.22
C LEU A 51 15.55 -0.84 -6.67
N ALA A 52 15.04 0.20 -6.00
CA ALA A 52 13.65 0.24 -5.54
C ALA A 52 12.65 0.03 -6.69
N HIS A 53 12.86 0.71 -7.82
CA HIS A 53 12.04 0.52 -9.02
C HIS A 53 12.17 -0.89 -9.62
N GLN A 54 13.37 -1.49 -9.58
CA GLN A 54 13.57 -2.86 -10.05
C GLN A 54 12.87 -3.88 -9.15
N ILE A 55 12.91 -3.70 -7.83
CA ILE A 55 12.21 -4.55 -6.86
C ILE A 55 10.70 -4.43 -7.08
N GLU A 56 10.16 -3.20 -7.16
CA GLU A 56 8.73 -2.99 -7.43
C GLU A 56 8.30 -3.51 -8.80
N ALA A 57 9.19 -3.62 -9.80
CA ALA A 57 8.85 -4.21 -11.09
C ALA A 57 9.00 -5.73 -11.14
N GLY A 58 9.86 -6.29 -10.30
CA GLY A 58 10.24 -7.70 -10.31
C GLY A 58 9.57 -8.55 -9.24
N ALA A 59 9.02 -7.93 -8.20
CA ALA A 59 8.34 -8.62 -7.10
C ALA A 59 6.88 -8.95 -7.46
N ASP A 60 6.41 -10.10 -6.98
CA ASP A 60 4.99 -10.47 -7.09
C ASP A 60 4.13 -9.76 -6.05
N MET A 61 4.65 -9.61 -4.83
CA MET A 61 3.94 -9.06 -3.68
C MET A 61 4.74 -7.94 -3.01
N PHE A 62 4.05 -6.89 -2.57
CA PHE A 62 4.66 -5.81 -1.78
C PHE A 62 4.02 -5.76 -0.39
N LEU A 63 4.84 -5.89 0.66
CA LEU A 63 4.37 -5.90 2.05
C LEU A 63 4.39 -4.49 2.64
N MET A 64 3.24 -3.99 3.11
CA MET A 64 3.13 -2.73 3.85
C MET A 64 2.40 -2.90 5.19
N PRO A 65 3.02 -3.54 6.19
CA PRO A 65 2.43 -3.74 7.52
C PRO A 65 2.53 -2.48 8.41
N SER A 66 2.23 -1.29 7.88
CA SER A 66 2.41 -0.01 8.58
C SER A 66 1.55 0.10 9.84
N LYS A 67 2.14 0.58 10.93
CA LYS A 67 1.39 0.95 12.16
C LYS A 67 0.49 2.17 11.93
N TYR A 68 0.94 3.11 11.12
CA TYR A 68 0.21 4.29 10.72
C TYR A 68 0.69 4.72 9.32
N GLU A 69 -0.25 5.13 8.47
CA GLU A 69 0.04 5.58 7.10
C GLU A 69 -1.00 6.63 6.67
N PRO A 70 -0.69 7.93 6.66
CA PRO A 70 -1.68 8.97 6.40
C PRO A 70 -2.15 8.99 4.94
N CYS A 71 -1.31 8.57 4.00
CA CYS A 71 -1.65 8.52 2.58
C CYS A 71 -0.97 7.34 1.88
N GLY A 72 0.33 7.14 2.11
CA GLY A 72 1.17 6.12 1.47
C GLY A 72 1.27 6.35 -0.04
N LEU A 73 2.47 6.52 -0.59
CA LEU A 73 2.65 6.53 -2.05
C LEU A 73 3.01 5.14 -2.59
N ASN A 74 3.61 4.30 -1.75
CA ASN A 74 4.23 3.05 -2.21
C ASN A 74 3.19 2.04 -2.71
N GLN A 75 2.02 1.93 -2.09
CA GLN A 75 0.96 1.05 -2.59
C GLN A 75 0.47 1.48 -3.98
N MET A 76 0.49 2.79 -4.30
CA MET A 76 0.15 3.27 -5.65
C MET A 76 1.24 2.91 -6.66
N TYR A 77 2.51 2.89 -6.25
CA TYR A 77 3.60 2.37 -7.08
C TYR A 77 3.41 0.86 -7.31
N SER A 78 3.24 0.05 -6.27
CA SER A 78 3.06 -1.39 -6.42
C SER A 78 1.90 -1.72 -7.38
N LEU A 79 0.74 -1.06 -7.20
CA LEU A 79 -0.40 -1.19 -8.12
C LEU A 79 -0.04 -0.80 -9.56
N ARG A 80 0.73 0.28 -9.76
CA ARG A 80 1.14 0.74 -11.09
C ARG A 80 2.09 -0.23 -11.79
N TYR A 81 2.98 -0.87 -11.03
CA TYR A 81 3.93 -1.87 -11.51
C TYR A 81 3.31 -3.26 -11.68
N GLY A 82 2.15 -3.50 -11.07
CA GLY A 82 1.48 -4.81 -11.10
C GLY A 82 1.87 -5.73 -9.96
N THR A 83 2.65 -5.25 -8.99
CA THR A 83 2.98 -5.96 -7.76
C THR A 83 1.81 -5.85 -6.79
N VAL A 84 1.27 -6.98 -6.37
CA VAL A 84 0.05 -7.02 -5.57
C VAL A 84 0.36 -6.61 -4.12
N PRO A 85 -0.25 -5.54 -3.60
CA PRO A 85 0.05 -5.06 -2.26
C PRO A 85 -0.66 -5.91 -1.19
N VAL A 86 0.07 -6.24 -0.12
CA VAL A 86 -0.44 -6.82 1.13
C VAL A 86 -0.25 -5.80 2.24
N VAL A 87 -1.34 -5.17 2.66
CA VAL A 87 -1.30 -3.95 3.49
C VAL A 87 -2.05 -4.10 4.80
N ARG A 88 -1.69 -3.30 5.79
CA ARG A 88 -2.61 -3.04 6.90
C ARG A 88 -3.64 -2.00 6.49
N ALA A 89 -4.92 -2.25 6.72
CA ALA A 89 -6.02 -1.31 6.50
C ALA A 89 -5.95 -0.15 7.52
N THR A 90 -5.10 0.84 7.24
CA THR A 90 -4.92 2.04 8.07
C THR A 90 -4.72 3.27 7.18
N GLY A 91 -5.39 4.37 7.54
CA GLY A 91 -5.31 5.65 6.80
C GLY A 91 -5.47 5.46 5.30
N GLY A 92 -4.57 6.03 4.50
CA GLY A 92 -4.65 5.98 3.03
C GLY A 92 -4.57 4.58 2.42
N LEU A 93 -4.01 3.60 3.14
CA LEU A 93 -3.98 2.21 2.66
C LEU A 93 -5.39 1.60 2.61
N ALA A 94 -6.24 1.93 3.59
CA ALA A 94 -7.63 1.47 3.62
C ALA A 94 -8.48 2.12 2.51
N ASP A 95 -8.12 3.33 2.08
CA ASP A 95 -8.80 4.04 1.00
C ASP A 95 -8.35 3.59 -0.40
N THR A 96 -7.13 3.05 -0.50
CA THR A 96 -6.51 2.68 -1.79
C THR A 96 -6.64 1.20 -2.11
N ILE A 97 -6.58 0.32 -1.10
CA ILE A 97 -6.56 -1.13 -1.28
C ILE A 97 -7.90 -1.75 -0.86
N THR A 98 -8.55 -2.39 -1.83
CA THR A 98 -9.73 -3.24 -1.63
C THR A 98 -9.25 -4.68 -1.45
N ASP A 99 -9.44 -5.21 -0.23
CA ASP A 99 -9.08 -6.58 0.14
C ASP A 99 -9.77 -7.62 -0.75
N PHE A 100 -9.03 -8.65 -1.15
CA PHE A 100 -9.55 -9.77 -1.93
C PHE A 100 -10.23 -10.81 -1.04
N ASN A 101 -11.53 -10.98 -1.27
CA ASN A 101 -12.37 -12.04 -0.74
C ASN A 101 -13.50 -12.35 -1.74
N GLU A 102 -14.37 -13.30 -1.40
CA GLU A 102 -15.45 -13.73 -2.30
C GLU A 102 -16.41 -12.59 -2.69
N ALA A 103 -16.72 -11.69 -1.76
CA ALA A 103 -17.65 -10.58 -1.99
C ALA A 103 -17.04 -9.46 -2.85
N THR A 104 -15.73 -9.26 -2.76
CA THR A 104 -14.99 -8.22 -3.49
C THR A 104 -14.19 -8.77 -4.66
N ARG A 105 -14.39 -10.04 -5.04
CA ARG A 105 -13.58 -10.77 -6.01
C ARG A 105 -13.33 -9.98 -7.29
N ASP A 106 -14.33 -9.24 -7.78
CA ASP A 106 -14.30 -8.49 -9.04
C ASP A 106 -13.79 -7.04 -8.90
N THR A 107 -13.71 -6.50 -7.68
CA THR A 107 -13.31 -5.10 -7.42
C THR A 107 -11.99 -4.98 -6.66
N ALA A 108 -11.55 -6.06 -6.02
CA ALA A 108 -10.31 -6.11 -5.25
C ALA A 108 -9.07 -5.82 -6.11
N ASN A 109 -8.05 -5.29 -5.46
CA ASN A 109 -6.75 -4.93 -6.04
C ASN A 109 -5.56 -5.28 -5.14
N GLY A 110 -5.78 -6.00 -4.03
CA GLY A 110 -4.74 -6.43 -3.10
C GLY A 110 -5.30 -7.21 -1.93
N PHE A 111 -4.46 -7.39 -0.91
CA PHE A 111 -4.83 -8.05 0.34
C PHE A 111 -4.69 -7.06 1.48
N ALA A 112 -5.67 -7.02 2.38
CA ALA A 112 -5.61 -6.16 3.56
C ALA A 112 -5.86 -6.94 4.85
N PHE A 113 -5.28 -6.47 5.95
CA PHE A 113 -5.57 -6.93 7.31
C PHE A 113 -5.76 -5.75 8.26
N THR A 114 -6.51 -5.93 9.34
CA THR A 114 -6.91 -4.80 10.20
C THR A 114 -6.08 -4.71 11.48
N HIS A 115 -5.90 -5.85 12.16
CA HIS A 115 -5.23 -5.90 13.46
C HIS A 115 -3.72 -5.77 13.29
N TYR A 116 -3.09 -4.90 14.09
CA TYR A 116 -1.63 -4.76 14.10
C TYR A 116 -0.98 -5.91 14.90
N THR A 117 -1.11 -7.13 14.40
CA THR A 117 -0.61 -8.36 15.04
C THR A 117 0.11 -9.26 14.03
N PRO A 118 1.12 -10.05 14.47
CA PRO A 118 1.86 -10.96 13.60
C PRO A 118 0.95 -11.93 12.85
N MET A 119 0.00 -12.54 13.58
CA MET A 119 -0.95 -13.50 13.02
C MET A 119 -1.84 -12.91 11.92
N ALA A 120 -2.31 -11.67 12.08
CA ALA A 120 -3.14 -11.03 11.06
C ALA A 120 -2.35 -10.71 9.77
N LEU A 121 -1.07 -10.39 9.89
CA LEU A 121 -0.17 -10.22 8.75
C LEU A 121 0.08 -11.57 8.06
N LEU A 122 0.38 -12.61 8.83
CA LEU A 122 0.64 -13.95 8.30
C LEU A 122 -0.61 -14.52 7.58
N ASP A 123 -1.80 -14.32 8.13
CA ASP A 123 -3.07 -14.71 7.49
C ASP A 123 -3.28 -14.00 6.14
N ALA A 124 -2.93 -12.71 6.05
CA ALA A 124 -3.03 -11.96 4.80
C ALA A 124 -2.03 -12.44 3.76
N ILE A 125 -0.79 -12.72 4.16
CA ILE A 125 0.23 -13.30 3.29
C ILE A 125 -0.20 -14.70 2.83
N SER A 126 -0.72 -15.52 3.73
CA SER A 126 -1.22 -16.87 3.40
C SER A 126 -2.33 -16.81 2.35
N ARG A 127 -3.32 -15.92 2.49
CA ARG A 127 -4.35 -15.70 1.45
C ARG A 127 -3.74 -15.28 0.12
N ALA A 128 -2.75 -14.40 0.14
CA ALA A 128 -2.05 -13.96 -1.07
C ALA A 128 -1.31 -15.12 -1.75
N LEU A 129 -0.58 -15.94 -1.00
CA LEU A 129 0.13 -17.12 -1.52
C LEU A 129 -0.83 -18.17 -2.09
N HIS A 130 -1.95 -18.45 -1.43
CA HIS A 130 -2.96 -19.35 -1.99
C HIS A 130 -3.56 -18.81 -3.29
N THR A 131 -3.77 -17.50 -3.38
CA THR A 131 -4.33 -16.84 -4.58
C THR A 131 -3.31 -16.74 -5.71
N PHE A 132 -2.02 -16.65 -5.41
CA PHE A 132 -0.93 -16.52 -6.38
C PHE A 132 -0.97 -17.60 -7.48
N HIS A 133 -1.37 -18.81 -7.11
CA HIS A 133 -1.46 -19.95 -8.02
C HIS A 133 -2.80 -20.05 -8.78
N THR A 134 -3.70 -19.08 -8.64
CA THR A 134 -5.01 -19.07 -9.30
C THR A 134 -5.09 -18.01 -10.41
N PRO A 135 -6.07 -18.11 -11.33
CA PRO A 135 -6.29 -17.07 -12.33
C PRO A 135 -6.63 -15.70 -11.74
N ASP A 136 -7.14 -15.64 -10.51
CA ASP A 136 -7.50 -14.39 -9.83
C ASP A 136 -6.28 -13.50 -9.61
N TRP A 137 -5.08 -14.06 -9.43
CA TRP A 137 -3.85 -13.28 -9.26
C TRP A 137 -3.63 -12.30 -10.41
N ARG A 138 -3.73 -12.79 -11.65
CA ARG A 138 -3.57 -11.97 -12.85
C ARG A 138 -4.65 -10.89 -12.94
N MET A 139 -5.86 -11.19 -12.49
CA MET A 139 -6.95 -10.22 -12.47
C MET A 139 -6.67 -9.11 -11.45
N LEU A 140 -6.16 -9.45 -10.27
CA LEU A 140 -5.75 -8.48 -9.24
C LEU A 140 -4.67 -7.54 -9.77
N MET A 141 -3.61 -8.10 -10.38
CA MET A 141 -2.53 -7.31 -10.99
C MET A 141 -3.07 -6.34 -12.04
N VAL A 142 -3.84 -6.83 -13.02
CA VAL A 142 -4.36 -6.00 -14.11
C VAL A 142 -5.34 -4.94 -13.60
N ARG A 143 -6.16 -5.25 -12.59
CA ARG A 143 -7.06 -4.26 -11.97
C ARG A 143 -6.29 -3.17 -11.27
N GLY A 144 -5.27 -3.52 -10.47
CA GLY A 144 -4.40 -2.56 -9.82
C GLY A 144 -3.74 -1.61 -10.82
N MET A 145 -3.18 -2.14 -11.90
CA MET A 145 -2.51 -1.35 -12.96
C MET A 145 -3.45 -0.40 -13.71
N ARG A 146 -4.76 -0.68 -13.72
CA ARG A 146 -5.78 0.14 -14.39
C ARG A 146 -6.33 1.27 -13.53
N GLN A 147 -6.00 1.30 -12.23
CA GLN A 147 -6.48 2.37 -11.36
C GLN A 147 -5.82 3.70 -11.70
N ASP A 148 -6.64 4.76 -11.73
CA ASP A 148 -6.16 6.12 -11.96
C ASP A 148 -5.84 6.80 -10.62
N TRP A 149 -4.54 6.84 -10.33
CA TRP A 149 -3.94 7.58 -9.22
C TRP A 149 -3.20 8.84 -9.69
N SER A 150 -3.59 9.39 -10.85
CA SER A 150 -2.93 10.57 -11.40
C SER A 150 -3.22 11.84 -10.60
N TRP A 151 -2.24 12.75 -10.58
CA TRP A 151 -2.43 14.10 -10.06
C TRP A 151 -3.56 14.87 -10.75
N THR A 152 -3.86 14.56 -12.01
CA THR A 152 -4.97 15.17 -12.74
C THR A 152 -6.31 14.85 -12.07
N ARG A 153 -6.50 13.62 -11.57
CA ARG A 153 -7.69 13.25 -10.80
C ARG A 153 -7.79 14.08 -9.52
N SER A 154 -6.74 14.08 -8.70
CA SER A 154 -6.72 14.84 -7.44
C SER A 154 -6.92 16.34 -7.67
N ALA A 155 -6.28 16.92 -8.69
CA ALA A 155 -6.41 18.34 -9.01
C ALA A 155 -7.86 18.75 -9.33
N ARG A 156 -8.65 17.89 -9.99
CA ARG A 156 -10.07 18.16 -10.26
C ARG A 156 -10.88 18.27 -8.97
N GLU A 157 -10.61 17.41 -8.00
CA GLU A 157 -11.30 17.44 -6.69
C GLU A 157 -10.94 18.73 -5.93
N TYR A 158 -9.68 19.15 -5.95
CA TYR A 158 -9.25 20.43 -5.38
C TYR A 158 -9.91 21.64 -6.05
N VAL A 159 -9.96 21.66 -7.39
CA VAL A 159 -10.61 22.75 -8.14
C VAL A 159 -12.08 22.86 -7.74
N GLN A 160 -12.82 21.75 -7.70
CA GLN A 160 -14.22 21.74 -7.28
C GLN A 160 -14.40 22.26 -5.84
N MET A 161 -13.50 21.91 -4.93
CA MET A 161 -13.51 22.41 -3.55
C MET A 161 -13.28 23.92 -3.49
N TYR A 162 -12.33 24.44 -4.27
CA TYR A 162 -12.06 25.87 -4.35
C TYR A 162 -13.25 26.64 -4.95
N GLU A 163 -13.87 26.14 -6.00
CA GLU A 163 -15.08 26.72 -6.60
C GLU A 163 -16.25 26.80 -5.62
N LYS A 164 -16.48 25.74 -4.83
CA LYS A 164 -17.50 25.72 -3.76
C LYS A 164 -17.22 26.80 -2.72
N THR A 165 -15.97 26.93 -2.28
CA THR A 165 -15.55 27.91 -1.27
C THR A 165 -15.72 29.34 -1.78
N VAL A 166 -15.28 29.62 -3.02
CA VAL A 166 -15.45 30.94 -3.65
C VAL A 166 -16.94 31.28 -3.83
N SER A 167 -17.74 30.31 -4.27
CA SER A 167 -19.19 30.49 -4.46
C SER A 167 -19.90 30.80 -3.14
N LYS A 168 -19.55 30.10 -2.05
CA LYS A 168 -20.06 30.37 -0.71
C LYS A 168 -19.70 31.78 -0.25
N ALA A 169 -18.43 32.17 -0.37
CA ALA A 169 -17.96 33.50 0.02
C ALA A 169 -18.58 34.63 -0.82
N ARG A 170 -18.95 34.37 -2.08
CA ARG A 170 -19.70 35.32 -2.94
C ARG A 170 -21.15 35.46 -2.48
N ARG A 171 -21.81 34.34 -2.14
CA ARG A 171 -23.18 34.35 -1.61
C ARG A 171 -23.25 35.14 -0.31
N GLU A 172 -22.37 34.85 0.65
CA GLU A 172 -22.31 35.52 1.95
C GLU A 172 -22.10 37.03 1.82
N ARG A 173 -21.20 37.47 0.93
CA ARG A 173 -21.02 38.90 0.63
C ARG A 173 -22.26 39.56 0.01
N SER A 174 -23.00 38.84 -0.81
CA SER A 174 -24.24 39.36 -1.40
C SER A 174 -25.40 39.44 -0.39
N THR A 175 -25.39 38.65 0.68
CA THR A 175 -26.38 38.72 1.76
C THR A 175 -26.08 39.86 2.74
N THR A 176 -24.82 40.12 3.07
CA THR A 176 -24.43 41.19 4.01
C THR A 176 -24.72 42.60 3.47
N VAL A 177 -24.68 42.80 2.14
CA VAL A 177 -24.98 44.10 1.51
C VAL A 177 -26.48 44.43 1.47
N LYS A 178 -27.36 43.45 1.72
CA LYS A 178 -28.83 43.62 1.59
C LYS A 178 -29.56 43.90 2.90
N THR A 179 -28.88 44.08 4.03
CA THR A 179 -29.53 44.46 5.30
C THR A 179 -29.58 45.98 5.40
N PRO A 180 -30.73 46.66 5.21
CA PRO A 180 -30.83 48.09 5.43
C PRO A 180 -30.86 48.36 6.94
N CYS A 181 -30.08 49.34 7.42
CA CYS A 181 -30.30 49.91 8.74
C CYS A 181 -31.70 50.54 8.77
N THR A 182 -32.60 49.97 9.57
CA THR A 182 -33.83 50.62 10.06
C THR A 182 -33.51 51.48 11.26
#